data_AF-A0A2N6D088-F1
#
_entry.id   AF-A0A2N6D088-F1
#
_cell.length_a   1.000
_cell.length_b   1.000
_cell.length_c   1.000
_cell.angle_alpha   90.00
_cell.angle_beta   90.00
_cell.angle_gamma   90.00
#
_symmetry.space_group_name_H-M   'P 1'
#
loop_
_entity.id
_entity.type
_entity.pdbx_description
1 polymer ?
#
loop_
_entity_poly.entity_id
_entity_poly.type
_entity_poly.pdbx_seq_one_letter_code
_entity_poly.pdbx_strand_id
1 'polypeptide(L)'
;MGRFLQGKILGNHITNPGQTGFFMKFSDLEIGQKFFYNGMELEKSGPLQAMENATGNEMIIMRAAAVELLDAQPSDRLNKTASLDELKQALTAYHETCLSLLQTQEEEQTEAKIEAAYREVLQIVERLSQVTK
;
A
#
# COMPACT_ATOMS: atom_id res chain seq x y z
N MET A 1 -37.97 -20.30 22.68
CA MET A 1 -37.99 -20.77 21.28
C MET A 1 -37.92 -19.56 20.36
N GLY A 2 -36.74 -19.20 19.87
CA GLY A 2 -36.55 -18.06 18.98
C GLY A 2 -36.48 -18.51 17.53
N ARG A 3 -37.44 -18.10 16.69
CA ARG A 3 -37.41 -18.30 15.24
C ARG A 3 -36.78 -17.07 14.59
N PHE A 4 -35.55 -17.22 14.08
CA PHE A 4 -34.92 -16.24 13.21
C PHE A 4 -35.52 -16.36 11.80
N LEU A 5 -36.10 -15.27 11.31
CA LEU A 5 -36.50 -15.12 9.91
C LEU A 5 -35.27 -14.66 9.11
N GLN A 6 -34.71 -15.55 8.30
CA GLN A 6 -33.75 -15.18 7.25
C GLN A 6 -34.51 -14.45 6.13
N GLY A 7 -34.37 -13.13 6.08
CA GLY A 7 -34.79 -12.33 4.94
C GLY A 7 -33.80 -12.52 3.79
N LYS A 8 -34.20 -13.31 2.78
CA LYS A 8 -33.60 -13.29 1.44
C LYS A 8 -33.89 -11.93 0.81
N ILE A 9 -32.85 -11.15 0.51
CA ILE A 9 -32.94 -10.08 -0.50
C ILE A 9 -32.14 -10.57 -1.71
N LEU A 10 -32.85 -11.11 -2.69
CA LEU A 10 -32.37 -11.28 -4.06
C LEU A 10 -32.31 -9.89 -4.70
N GLY A 11 -31.14 -9.26 -4.62
CA GLY A 11 -30.82 -8.10 -5.46
C GLY A 11 -30.56 -8.59 -6.87
N ASN A 12 -31.53 -8.39 -7.76
CA ASN A 12 -31.36 -8.56 -9.20
C ASN A 12 -30.35 -7.51 -9.70
N HIS A 13 -29.08 -7.89 -9.81
CA HIS A 13 -28.10 -7.10 -10.54
C HIS A 13 -28.23 -7.41 -12.04
N ILE A 14 -28.71 -6.42 -12.79
CA ILE A 14 -28.58 -6.36 -14.24
C ILE A 14 -27.09 -6.12 -14.52
N THR A 15 -26.32 -7.18 -14.73
CA THR A 15 -24.95 -7.07 -15.25
C THR A 15 -25.02 -6.92 -16.76
N ASN A 16 -24.58 -5.77 -17.28
CA ASN A 16 -24.37 -5.59 -18.71
C ASN A 16 -23.33 -6.63 -19.20
N PRO A 17 -23.63 -7.39 -20.27
CA PRO A 17 -22.70 -8.37 -20.82
C PRO A 17 -21.58 -7.65 -21.58
N GLY A 18 -20.54 -7.24 -20.86
CA GLY A 18 -19.37 -6.55 -21.45
C GLY A 18 -18.34 -6.01 -20.45
N GLN A 19 -18.66 -5.95 -19.16
CA GLN A 19 -17.71 -5.53 -18.12
C GLN A 19 -17.24 -6.75 -17.32
N THR A 20 -16.07 -7.29 -17.67
CA THR A 20 -15.31 -8.16 -16.77
C THR A 20 -14.67 -7.29 -15.69
N GLY A 21 -15.46 -6.87 -14.71
CA GLY A 21 -14.97 -6.21 -13.51
C GLY A 21 -14.12 -7.16 -12.68
N PHE A 22 -12.89 -6.78 -12.37
CA PHE A 22 -12.07 -7.52 -11.41
C PHE A 22 -12.56 -7.18 -10.00
N PHE A 23 -13.11 -8.17 -9.30
CA PHE A 23 -13.51 -8.04 -7.90
C PHE A 23 -12.30 -8.21 -6.99
N MET A 24 -12.05 -7.25 -6.11
CA MET A 24 -10.97 -7.29 -5.11
C MET A 24 -11.45 -6.80 -3.75
N LYS A 25 -10.63 -6.96 -2.70
CA LYS A 25 -10.97 -6.42 -1.38
C LYS A 25 -10.66 -4.93 -1.34
N PHE A 26 -11.48 -4.16 -0.64
CA PHE A 26 -11.25 -2.73 -0.40
C PHE A 26 -9.87 -2.46 0.23
N SER A 27 -9.41 -3.33 1.14
CA SER A 27 -8.06 -3.23 1.73
C SER A 27 -6.95 -3.21 0.70
N ASP A 28 -7.15 -3.87 -0.42
CA ASP A 28 -6.11 -4.12 -1.42
C ASP A 28 -6.03 -2.95 -2.41
N LEU A 29 -7.03 -2.09 -2.48
CA LEU A 29 -7.01 -0.87 -3.29
C LEU A 29 -5.92 0.12 -2.86
N GLU A 30 -5.41 0.90 -3.80
CA GLU A 30 -4.56 2.06 -3.55
C GLU A 30 -5.37 3.30 -3.18
N ILE A 31 -4.80 4.19 -2.37
CA ILE A 31 -5.37 5.52 -2.17
C ILE A 31 -5.33 6.25 -3.52
N GLY A 32 -6.43 6.87 -3.91
CA GLY A 32 -6.63 7.48 -5.22
C GLY A 32 -7.20 6.53 -6.28
N GLN A 33 -7.35 5.23 -5.97
CA GLN A 33 -7.87 4.26 -6.94
C GLN A 33 -9.41 4.30 -6.99
N LYS A 34 -9.96 4.30 -8.21
CA LYS A 34 -11.41 4.33 -8.46
C LYS A 34 -12.00 2.93 -8.52
N PHE A 35 -13.15 2.76 -7.90
CA PHE A 35 -13.85 1.49 -7.81
C PHE A 35 -15.37 1.70 -7.74
N PHE A 36 -16.11 0.65 -8.04
CA PHE A 36 -17.55 0.57 -7.92
C PHE A 36 -17.93 -0.20 -6.66
N TYR A 37 -18.83 0.37 -5.86
CA TYR A 37 -19.34 -0.27 -4.65
C TYR A 37 -20.79 0.13 -4.42
N ASN A 38 -21.68 -0.86 -4.25
CA ASN A 38 -23.11 -0.66 -4.03
C ASN A 38 -23.80 0.27 -5.06
N GLY A 39 -23.37 0.25 -6.33
CA GLY A 39 -23.97 1.11 -7.36
C GLY A 39 -23.32 2.49 -7.48
N MET A 40 -22.28 2.80 -6.69
CA MET A 40 -21.62 4.11 -6.66
C MET A 40 -20.18 4.02 -7.14
N GLU A 41 -19.76 5.04 -7.89
CA GLU A 41 -18.35 5.27 -8.24
C GLU A 41 -17.65 6.03 -7.12
N LEU A 42 -16.68 5.39 -6.51
CA LEU A 42 -15.96 5.90 -5.37
C LEU A 42 -14.45 5.88 -5.64
N GLU A 43 -13.72 6.73 -4.93
CA GLU A 43 -12.27 6.76 -4.89
C GLU A 43 -11.78 6.46 -3.48
N LYS A 44 -10.76 5.63 -3.31
CA LYS A 44 -10.25 5.32 -1.97
C LYS A 44 -9.46 6.52 -1.43
N SER A 45 -9.95 7.17 -0.37
CA SER A 45 -9.29 8.31 0.28
C SER A 45 -8.46 7.92 1.51
N GLY A 46 -8.69 6.73 2.09
CA GLY A 46 -7.94 6.24 3.25
C GLY A 46 -8.05 4.74 3.50
N PRO A 47 -7.49 4.22 4.61
CA PRO A 47 -7.45 2.77 4.89
C PRO A 47 -8.83 2.10 4.95
N LEU A 48 -9.83 2.86 5.41
CA LEU A 48 -11.24 2.46 5.52
C LEU A 48 -12.17 3.53 4.93
N GLN A 49 -11.63 4.54 4.26
CA GLN A 49 -12.37 5.71 3.79
C GLN A 49 -12.40 5.75 2.26
N ALA A 50 -13.55 6.10 1.71
CA ALA A 50 -13.75 6.33 0.30
C ALA A 50 -14.51 7.63 0.10
N MET A 51 -14.25 8.31 -1.01
CA MET A 51 -14.92 9.54 -1.41
C MET A 51 -15.80 9.28 -2.63
N GLU A 52 -17.04 9.76 -2.59
CA GLU A 52 -17.95 9.69 -3.74
C GLU A 52 -17.54 10.72 -4.80
N ASN A 53 -17.29 10.26 -6.02
CA ASN A 53 -16.81 11.14 -7.10
C ASN A 53 -17.84 12.22 -7.49
N ALA A 54 -19.13 11.95 -7.31
CA ALA A 54 -20.19 12.87 -7.71
C ALA A 54 -20.45 14.00 -6.70
N THR A 55 -20.24 13.74 -5.40
CA THR A 55 -20.64 14.66 -4.32
C THR A 55 -19.48 15.10 -3.43
N GLY A 56 -18.34 14.41 -3.49
CA GLY A 56 -17.21 14.62 -2.59
C GLY A 56 -17.45 14.11 -1.16
N ASN A 57 -18.56 13.40 -0.91
CA ASN A 57 -18.86 12.87 0.41
C ASN A 57 -17.94 11.72 0.77
N GLU A 58 -17.37 11.77 1.97
CA GLU A 58 -16.59 10.66 2.52
C GLU A 58 -17.48 9.63 3.21
N MET A 59 -17.15 8.35 3.03
CA MET A 59 -17.82 7.23 3.67
C MET A 59 -16.83 6.17 4.14
N ILE A 60 -17.24 5.39 5.13
CA ILE A 60 -16.45 4.29 5.67
C ILE A 60 -16.84 2.98 4.97
N ILE A 61 -15.85 2.27 4.45
CA ILE A 61 -16.00 0.95 3.83
C ILE A 61 -15.26 -0.10 4.66
N MET A 62 -15.90 -1.26 4.84
CA MET A 62 -15.29 -2.36 5.57
C MET A 62 -14.04 -2.87 4.85
N ARG A 63 -12.98 -3.16 5.62
CA ARG A 63 -11.70 -3.67 5.10
C ARG A 63 -11.85 -4.84 4.11
N ALA A 64 -12.73 -5.78 4.43
CA ALA A 64 -12.95 -7.00 3.66
C ALA A 64 -14.06 -6.88 2.61
N ALA A 65 -14.62 -5.69 2.39
CA ALA A 65 -15.66 -5.48 1.39
C ALA A 65 -15.12 -5.81 -0.01
N ALA A 66 -15.91 -6.55 -0.80
CA ALA A 66 -15.61 -6.79 -2.20
C ALA A 66 -16.03 -5.56 -3.02
N VAL A 67 -15.12 -5.06 -3.83
CA VAL A 67 -15.30 -3.89 -4.69
C VAL A 67 -14.90 -4.24 -6.12
N GLU A 68 -15.54 -3.60 -7.09
CA GLU A 68 -15.24 -3.78 -8.50
C GLU A 68 -14.30 -2.68 -8.96
N LEU A 69 -13.16 -3.03 -9.54
CA LEU A 69 -12.17 -2.05 -9.96
C LEU A 69 -12.56 -1.40 -11.30
N LEU A 70 -12.60 -0.07 -11.35
CA LEU A 70 -12.95 0.69 -12.56
C LEU A 70 -11.75 0.92 -13.48
N ASP A 71 -10.55 1.13 -12.91
CA ASP A 71 -9.31 1.27 -13.65
C ASP A 71 -8.42 0.04 -13.41
N ALA A 72 -8.44 -0.89 -14.35
CA ALA A 72 -7.56 -2.06 -14.38
C ALA A 72 -6.13 -1.69 -14.82
N GLN A 73 -5.53 -0.67 -14.21
CA GLN A 73 -4.08 -0.55 -14.21
C GLN A 73 -3.57 -1.43 -13.07
N PRO A 74 -2.93 -2.58 -13.36
CA PRO A 74 -2.27 -3.35 -12.32
C PRO A 74 -1.19 -2.46 -11.73
N SER A 75 -1.40 -2.00 -10.50
CA SER A 75 -0.34 -1.26 -9.82
C SER A 75 0.82 -2.21 -9.57
N ASP A 76 2.02 -1.79 -9.98
CA ASP A 76 3.33 -2.45 -9.88
C ASP A 76 3.78 -2.71 -8.42
N ARG A 77 2.87 -3.18 -7.56
CA ARG A 77 3.17 -3.50 -6.16
C ARG A 77 4.16 -4.65 -6.00
N LEU A 78 4.43 -5.43 -7.05
CA LEU A 78 5.48 -6.44 -7.02
C LEU A 78 6.90 -5.86 -6.96
N ASN A 79 7.12 -4.65 -7.49
CA ASN A 79 8.45 -4.03 -7.49
C ASN A 79 8.73 -3.19 -6.24
N LYS A 80 7.69 -2.58 -5.65
CA LYS A 80 7.86 -1.62 -4.53
C LYS A 80 8.25 -2.28 -3.20
N THR A 81 7.89 -3.55 -2.99
CA THR A 81 8.24 -4.27 -1.75
C THR A 81 9.71 -4.67 -1.72
N ALA A 82 10.26 -5.13 -2.85
CA ALA A 82 11.69 -5.47 -2.98
C ALA A 82 12.59 -4.25 -2.66
N SER A 83 12.20 -3.08 -3.17
CA SER A 83 12.86 -1.80 -2.93
C SER A 83 12.90 -1.35 -1.46
N LEU A 84 11.88 -1.70 -0.67
CA LEU A 84 11.78 -1.28 0.73
C LEU A 84 12.58 -2.20 1.65
N ASP A 85 12.67 -3.48 1.32
CA ASP A 85 13.50 -4.43 2.07
C ASP A 85 14.99 -4.19 1.86
N GLU A 86 15.42 -3.74 0.67
CA GLU A 86 16.80 -3.27 0.43
C GLU A 86 17.18 -2.12 1.39
N LEU A 87 16.30 -1.13 1.55
CA LEU A 87 16.56 0.00 2.46
C LEU A 87 16.65 -0.45 3.93
N LYS A 88 15.79 -1.36 4.36
CA LYS A 88 15.84 -1.91 5.73
C LYS A 88 17.14 -2.65 6.00
N GLN A 89 17.62 -3.45 5.03
CA GLN A 89 18.87 -4.18 5.15
C GLN A 89 20.05 -3.21 5.28
N ALA A 90 20.11 -2.16 4.44
CA ALA A 90 21.17 -1.16 4.52
C ALA A 90 21.16 -0.37 5.84
N LEU A 91 19.98 0.00 6.35
CA LEU A 91 19.87 0.65 7.66
C LEU A 91 20.31 -0.27 8.81
N THR A 92 20.01 -1.57 8.71
CA THR A 92 20.44 -2.56 9.70
C THR A 92 21.96 -2.70 9.68
N ALA A 93 22.57 -2.83 8.50
CA ALA A 93 24.02 -2.90 8.34
C ALA A 93 24.74 -1.63 8.84
N TYR A 94 24.17 -0.45 8.58
CA TYR A 94 24.67 0.81 9.13
C TYR A 94 24.61 0.81 10.67
N HIS A 95 23.50 0.39 11.25
CA HIS A 95 23.34 0.33 12.70
C HIS A 95 24.33 -0.65 13.35
N GLU A 96 24.50 -1.83 12.76
CA GLU A 96 25.49 -2.83 13.21
C GLU A 96 26.92 -2.30 13.10
N THR A 97 27.24 -1.58 12.04
CA THR A 97 28.54 -0.91 11.87
C THR A 97 28.78 0.08 13.00
N CYS A 98 27.82 0.97 13.29
CA CYS A 98 27.91 1.90 14.41
C CYS A 98 28.09 1.19 15.76
N LEU A 99 27.35 0.11 16.02
CA LEU A 99 27.48 -0.67 17.26
C LEU A 99 28.84 -1.35 17.37
N SER A 100 29.36 -1.91 16.28
CA SER A 100 30.68 -2.56 16.26
C SER A 100 31.81 -1.55 16.55
N LEU A 101 31.68 -0.33 16.02
CA LEU A 101 32.67 0.73 16.23
C LEU A 101 32.62 1.29 17.64
N LEU A 102 31.44 1.38 18.27
CA LEU A 102 31.33 1.74 19.69
C LEU A 102 31.99 0.72 20.64
N GLN A 103 32.14 -0.53 20.20
CA GLN A 103 32.82 -1.59 20.96
C GLN A 103 34.34 -1.61 20.72
N THR A 104 34.83 -0.94 19.67
CA THR A 104 36.23 -0.99 19.27
C THR A 104 36.91 0.37 19.56
N GLN A 105 37.97 0.40 20.37
CA GLN A 105 38.70 1.64 20.72
C GLN A 105 39.55 2.22 19.56
N GLU A 106 39.26 1.86 18.31
CA GLU A 106 39.96 2.35 17.12
C GLU A 106 39.26 3.61 16.56
N GLU A 107 39.52 4.76 17.20
CA GLU A 107 38.95 6.05 16.79
C GLU A 107 39.37 6.47 15.37
N GLU A 108 40.58 6.12 14.95
CA GLU A 108 41.20 6.64 13.72
C GLU A 108 40.55 6.14 12.41
N GLN A 109 39.80 5.03 12.46
CA GLN A 109 39.08 4.47 11.29
C GLN A 109 37.56 4.45 11.46
N THR A 110 37.06 4.90 12.62
CA THR A 110 35.63 4.85 12.95
C THR A 110 34.82 5.80 12.07
N GLU A 111 35.31 7.02 11.88
CA GLU A 111 34.62 8.04 11.07
C GLU A 111 34.50 7.63 9.60
N ALA A 112 35.57 7.09 9.01
CA ALA A 112 35.58 6.64 7.62
C ALA A 112 34.62 5.47 7.37
N LYS A 113 34.51 4.54 8.33
CA LYS A 113 33.59 3.38 8.24
C LYS A 113 32.12 3.81 8.37
N ILE A 114 31.84 4.77 9.26
CA ILE A 114 30.50 5.35 9.42
C ILE A 114 30.11 6.13 8.16
N GLU A 115 31.01 6.94 7.62
CA GLU A 115 30.73 7.73 6.41
C GLU A 115 30.48 6.82 5.20
N ALA A 116 31.25 5.73 5.05
CA ALA A 116 31.04 4.76 3.98
C ALA A 116 29.66 4.09 4.08
N ALA A 117 29.29 3.60 5.26
CA ALA A 117 27.98 2.96 5.48
C ALA A 117 26.82 3.96 5.32
N TYR A 118 27.00 5.22 5.72
CA TYR A 118 26.01 6.29 5.52
C TYR A 118 25.80 6.61 4.03
N ARG A 119 26.88 6.64 3.24
CA ARG A 119 26.81 6.87 1.79
C ARG A 119 26.03 5.77 1.06
N GLU A 120 26.15 4.52 1.49
CA GLU A 120 25.36 3.41 0.93
C GLU A 120 23.85 3.63 1.16
N VAL A 121 23.46 4.04 2.37
CA VAL A 121 22.05 4.37 2.67
C VAL A 121 21.56 5.51 1.78
N LEU A 122 22.36 6.57 1.61
CA LEU A 122 22.00 7.71 0.75
C LEU A 122 21.79 7.31 -0.71
N GLN A 123 22.65 6.46 -1.27
CA GLN A 123 22.52 5.97 -2.65
C GLN A 123 21.23 5.17 -2.86
N ILE A 124 20.85 4.36 -1.87
CA ILE A 124 19.61 3.60 -1.92
C ILE A 124 18.42 4.56 -1.89
N VAL A 125 18.41 5.53 -0.96
CA VAL A 125 17.33 6.53 -0.86
C VAL A 125 17.20 7.35 -2.15
N GLU A 126 18.31 7.78 -2.75
CA GLU A 126 18.29 8.54 -3.99
C GLU A 126 17.71 7.72 -5.15
N ARG A 127 18.17 6.47 -5.31
CA ARG A 127 17.63 5.53 -6.32
C ARG A 127 16.13 5.31 -6.14
N LEU A 128 15.67 5.14 -4.90
CA LEU A 128 14.24 4.99 -4.59
C LEU A 128 13.43 6.27 -4.89
N SER A 129 14.02 7.44 -4.66
CA SER A 129 13.37 8.73 -4.95
C SER A 129 13.18 8.98 -6.46
N GLN A 130 14.11 8.51 -7.29
CA GLN A 130 14.04 8.66 -8.75
C GLN A 130 13.02 7.72 -9.41
N VAL A 131 12.73 6.57 -8.80
CA VAL A 131 11.68 5.63 -9.27
C VAL A 131 10.27 6.13 -8.96
N THR A 132 10.13 7.19 -8.14
CA THR A 132 8.83 7.69 -7.67
C THR A 132 8.36 8.96 -8.42
N LYS A 133 9.00 9.35 -9.52
CA LYS A 133 8.60 10.46 -10.42
C LYS A 133 8.11 9.94 -11.76
#